data_AF-A0A8S1RA54-F1
#
_entry.id   AF-A0A8S1RA54-F1
#
_cell.length_a   1.000
_cell.length_b   1.000
_cell.length_c   1.000
_cell.angle_alpha   90.00
_cell.angle_beta   90.00
_cell.angle_gamma   90.00
#
_symmetry.space_group_name_H-M   'P 1'
#
loop_
_entity.id
_entity.type
_entity.pdbx_description
1 polymer ?
#
loop_
_entity_poly.entity_id
_entity_poly.type
_entity_poly.pdbx_seq_one_letter_code
_entity_poly.pdbx_strand_id
1 'polypeptide(L)'
;MNSRNGSKERQQKDIVKSLFWEHSKNLPPFFAENVLFLEMEVECNNVTIEVVNQLLELYRIGVEYFESIKSNKFLIFKNKTQQLLMKGTVNQCMNVAYEELKHETALKKTTNSENQEKIPPLPPSSRLVIAQKSQKQQEVENQLKYIKEQDQKLQVNQLLEYHGYESQRVTRLHNKALQEQEDQVQQRLQRRRMQSVKLKGQI
;
A
#
# COMPACT_ATOMS: atom_id res chain seq x y z
N MET A 1 31.64 -42.92 13.29
CA MET A 1 30.29 -42.41 12.99
C MET A 1 30.16 -41.02 13.61
N ASN A 2 29.40 -40.13 12.98
CA ASN A 2 29.12 -38.73 13.30
C ASN A 2 30.17 -37.68 12.89
N SER A 3 29.85 -36.91 11.85
CA SER A 3 29.37 -35.52 12.03
C SER A 3 29.23 -34.83 10.67
N ARG A 4 27.98 -34.70 10.20
CA ARG A 4 27.61 -33.91 9.01
C ARG A 4 26.39 -33.09 9.40
N ASN A 5 26.60 -31.88 9.95
CA ASN A 5 25.55 -30.87 10.17
C ASN A 5 26.17 -29.52 10.55
N GLY A 6 26.94 -28.89 9.65
CA GLY A 6 27.56 -27.58 9.88
C GLY A 6 27.16 -26.48 8.89
N SER A 7 26.40 -26.78 7.84
CA SER A 7 26.26 -25.89 6.68
C SER A 7 24.96 -25.09 6.63
N LYS A 8 23.99 -25.32 7.51
CA LYS A 8 22.68 -24.66 7.46
C LYS A 8 22.52 -23.44 8.38
N GLU A 9 23.36 -23.27 9.40
CA GLU A 9 23.24 -22.14 10.35
C GLU A 9 23.96 -20.86 9.93
N ARG A 10 24.82 -20.89 8.89
CA ARG A 10 25.53 -19.67 8.45
C ARG A 10 24.70 -18.74 7.57
N GLN A 11 23.63 -19.21 6.91
CA GLN A 11 22.85 -18.35 6.01
C GLN A 11 21.76 -17.52 6.71
N GLN A 12 21.36 -17.85 7.94
CA GLN A 12 20.32 -17.09 8.65
C GLN A 12 20.84 -15.84 9.38
N LYS A 13 22.14 -15.77 9.72
CA LYS A 13 22.70 -14.62 10.45
C LYS A 13 23.04 -13.41 9.56
N ASP A 14 23.14 -13.59 8.24
CA ASP A 14 23.45 -12.50 7.31
C ASP A 14 22.21 -11.74 6.83
N ILE A 15 21.01 -12.31 6.95
CA ILE A 15 19.76 -11.64 6.56
C ILE A 15 19.42 -10.48 7.51
N VAL A 16 19.71 -10.64 8.81
CA VAL A 16 19.34 -9.65 9.82
C VAL A 16 20.31 -8.45 9.85
N LYS A 17 21.53 -8.60 9.30
CA LYS A 17 22.50 -7.50 9.17
C LYS A 17 22.28 -6.62 7.92
N SER A 18 21.35 -6.98 7.05
CA SER A 18 20.98 -6.20 5.87
C SER A 18 19.86 -5.19 6.14
N LEU A 19 19.66 -4.75 7.39
CA LEU A 19 18.59 -3.81 7.75
C LEU A 19 19.03 -2.33 7.74
N PHE A 20 20.32 -2.07 7.55
CA PHE A 20 20.89 -0.72 7.49
C PHE A 20 21.88 -0.64 6.34
N TRP A 21 21.36 -0.47 5.12
CA TRP A 21 22.19 -0.19 3.95
C TRP A 21 22.67 1.26 4.05
N GLU A 22 23.75 1.50 4.79
CA GLU A 22 24.38 2.82 4.88
C GLU A 22 25.03 3.18 3.54
N HIS A 23 24.42 4.15 2.84
CA HIS A 23 25.05 5.12 1.91
C HIS A 23 26.08 4.59 0.91
N SER A 24 25.98 3.33 0.46
CA SER A 24 26.87 2.85 -0.58
C SER A 24 26.48 3.48 -1.92
N LYS A 25 27.49 4.02 -2.63
CA LYS A 25 27.35 4.67 -3.95
C LYS A 25 26.88 3.72 -5.06
N ASN A 26 26.51 2.48 -4.74
CA ASN A 26 26.23 1.41 -5.67
C ASN A 26 24.91 0.71 -5.28
N LEU A 27 24.17 0.28 -6.29
CA LEU A 27 22.96 -0.51 -6.08
C LEU A 27 23.29 -1.88 -5.47
N PRO A 28 22.37 -2.46 -4.68
CA PRO A 28 22.48 -3.84 -4.23
C PRO A 28 22.68 -4.82 -5.39
N PRO A 29 23.36 -5.95 -5.17
CA PRO A 29 23.46 -6.99 -6.18
C PRO A 29 22.06 -7.51 -6.54
N PHE A 30 21.85 -7.83 -7.82
CA PHE A 30 20.57 -8.30 -8.35
C PHE A 30 19.39 -7.33 -8.15
N PHE A 31 19.65 -6.03 -8.03
CA PHE A 31 18.62 -5.02 -7.79
C PHE A 31 17.49 -5.07 -8.82
N ALA A 32 17.83 -5.09 -10.11
CA ALA A 32 16.83 -5.04 -11.17
C ALA A 32 15.98 -6.32 -11.22
N GLU A 33 16.62 -7.47 -10.99
CA GLU A 33 15.98 -8.78 -10.92
C GLU A 33 15.03 -8.86 -9.71
N ASN A 34 15.46 -8.40 -8.54
CA ASN A 34 14.65 -8.40 -7.33
C ASN A 34 13.44 -7.45 -7.46
N VAL A 35 13.66 -6.27 -8.05
CA VAL A 35 12.56 -5.33 -8.36
C VAL A 35 11.55 -5.99 -9.29
N LEU A 36 12.00 -6.60 -10.39
CA LEU A 36 11.11 -7.27 -11.34
C LEU A 36 10.36 -8.44 -10.71
N PHE A 37 11.05 -9.28 -9.94
CA PHE A 37 10.46 -10.43 -9.27
C PHE A 37 9.34 -10.02 -8.31
N LEU A 38 9.61 -9.04 -7.45
CA LEU A 38 8.62 -8.52 -6.51
C LEU A 38 7.48 -7.78 -7.24
N GLU A 39 7.76 -7.07 -8.34
CA GLU A 39 6.72 -6.47 -9.19
C GLU A 39 5.76 -7.53 -9.72
N MET A 40 6.28 -8.65 -10.22
CA MET A 40 5.46 -9.78 -10.69
C MET A 40 4.66 -10.44 -9.56
N GLU A 41 5.27 -10.59 -8.38
CA GLU A 41 4.61 -11.18 -7.21
C GLU A 41 3.45 -10.30 -6.71
N VAL A 42 3.59 -8.97 -6.76
CA VAL A 42 2.51 -8.03 -6.42
C VAL A 42 1.37 -8.04 -7.44
N GLU A 43 1.59 -8.47 -8.68
CA GLU A 43 0.49 -8.65 -9.65
C GLU A 43 -0.35 -9.91 -9.38
N CYS A 44 0.10 -10.81 -8.50
CA CYS A 44 -0.67 -11.98 -8.10
C CYS A 44 -1.73 -11.62 -7.04
N ASN A 45 -2.83 -12.36 -6.98
CA ASN A 45 -3.96 -12.04 -6.09
C ASN A 45 -3.67 -12.23 -4.58
N ASN A 46 -2.59 -12.93 -4.22
CA ASN A 46 -2.23 -13.27 -2.84
C ASN A 46 -0.99 -12.49 -2.35
N VAL A 47 -1.06 -11.16 -2.43
CA VAL A 47 0.07 -10.30 -2.03
C VAL A 47 0.20 -10.28 -0.51
N THR A 48 1.41 -10.56 0.00
CA THR A 48 1.72 -10.42 1.44
C THR A 48 2.36 -9.07 1.74
N ILE A 49 2.27 -8.64 3.00
CA ILE A 49 2.76 -7.32 3.42
C ILE A 49 4.29 -7.25 3.36
N GLU A 50 4.96 -8.38 3.54
CA GLU A 50 6.42 -8.50 3.44
C GLU A 50 6.90 -8.18 2.03
N VAL A 51 6.22 -8.71 1.01
CA VAL A 51 6.54 -8.47 -0.42
C VAL A 51 6.39 -6.98 -0.74
N VAL A 52 5.31 -6.35 -0.28
CA VAL A 52 5.06 -4.91 -0.47
C VAL A 52 6.17 -4.09 0.19
N ASN A 53 6.52 -4.38 1.43
CA ASN A 53 7.56 -3.66 2.17
C ASN A 53 8.94 -3.81 1.52
N GLN A 54 9.28 -5.02 1.07
CA GLN A 54 10.54 -5.27 0.35
C GLN A 54 10.60 -4.49 -0.96
N LEU A 55 9.50 -4.43 -1.72
CA LEU A 55 9.44 -3.67 -2.96
C LEU A 55 9.54 -2.16 -2.73
N LEU A 56 8.86 -1.65 -1.71
CA LEU A 56 8.97 -0.24 -1.30
C LEU A 56 10.41 0.13 -0.92
N GLU A 57 11.12 -0.75 -0.22
CA GLU A 57 12.51 -0.53 0.15
C GLU A 57 13.42 -0.50 -1.08
N LEU A 58 13.24 -1.41 -2.05
CA LEU A 58 13.98 -1.36 -3.30
C LEU A 58 13.68 -0.10 -4.10
N TYR A 59 12.43 0.37 -4.13
CA TYR A 59 12.12 1.64 -4.77
C TYR A 59 12.77 2.82 -4.05
N ARG A 60 12.81 2.84 -2.70
CA ARG A 60 13.53 3.86 -1.93
C ARG A 60 15.01 3.90 -2.31
N ILE A 61 15.67 2.74 -2.31
CA ILE A 61 17.08 2.60 -2.72
C ILE A 61 17.27 3.08 -4.17
N GLY A 62 16.36 2.70 -5.07
CA GLY A 62 16.39 3.15 -6.46
C GLY A 62 16.28 4.67 -6.59
N VAL A 63 15.35 5.29 -5.85
CA VAL A 63 15.21 6.75 -5.83
C VAL A 63 16.49 7.41 -5.34
N GLU A 64 17.00 7.02 -4.16
CA GLU A 64 18.20 7.60 -3.55
C GLU A 64 19.42 7.46 -4.47
N TYR A 65 19.63 6.27 -5.05
CA TYR A 65 20.74 6.02 -5.97
C TYR A 65 20.63 6.87 -7.24
N PHE A 66 19.50 6.80 -7.96
CA PHE A 66 19.37 7.50 -9.24
C PHE A 66 19.31 9.02 -9.07
N GLU A 67 18.82 9.52 -7.93
CA GLU A 67 18.85 10.94 -7.56
C GLU A 67 20.29 11.39 -7.29
N SER A 68 21.09 10.57 -6.58
CA SER A 68 22.50 10.88 -6.30
C SER A 68 23.37 11.00 -7.56
N ILE A 69 23.08 10.22 -8.60
CA ILE A 69 23.77 10.28 -9.90
C ILE A 69 23.05 11.21 -10.91
N LYS A 70 22.07 12.00 -10.45
CA LYS A 70 21.28 12.96 -11.25
C LYS A 70 20.63 12.34 -12.50
N SER A 71 20.26 11.07 -12.42
CA SER A 71 19.58 10.36 -13.50
C SER A 71 18.07 10.49 -13.36
N ASN A 72 17.39 10.92 -14.41
CA ASN A 72 15.91 11.02 -14.44
C ASN A 72 15.19 9.69 -14.12
N LYS A 73 15.90 8.55 -14.11
CA LYS A 73 15.38 7.26 -13.66
C LYS A 73 14.81 7.31 -12.25
N PHE A 74 15.25 8.21 -11.36
CA PHE A 74 14.65 8.34 -10.03
C PHE A 74 13.15 8.69 -10.09
N LEU A 75 12.70 9.45 -11.12
CA LEU A 75 11.28 9.76 -11.31
C LEU A 75 10.47 8.50 -11.60
N ILE A 76 11.07 7.53 -12.30
CA ILE A 76 10.42 6.24 -12.58
C ILE A 76 10.12 5.54 -11.26
N PHE A 77 11.09 5.46 -10.35
CA PHE A 77 10.91 4.82 -9.05
C PHE A 77 9.93 5.60 -8.17
N LYS A 78 9.98 6.95 -8.14
CA LYS A 78 8.97 7.76 -7.43
C LYS A 78 7.54 7.47 -7.93
N ASN A 79 7.36 7.40 -9.25
CA ASN A 79 6.06 7.10 -9.86
C ASN A 79 5.62 5.65 -9.56
N LYS A 80 6.54 4.68 -9.67
CA LYS A 80 6.24 3.28 -9.32
C LYS A 80 5.85 3.10 -7.86
N THR A 81 6.49 3.82 -6.92
CA THR A 81 6.06 3.87 -5.51
C THR A 81 4.63 4.36 -5.37
N GLN A 82 4.30 5.48 -6.02
CA GLN A 82 2.94 6.03 -5.99
C GLN A 82 1.92 5.03 -6.57
N GLN A 83 2.21 4.43 -7.72
CA GLN A 83 1.33 3.45 -8.35
C GLN A 83 1.11 2.22 -7.46
N LEU A 84 2.17 1.73 -6.82
CA LEU A 84 2.09 0.58 -5.90
C LEU A 84 1.13 0.87 -4.74
N LEU A 85 1.23 2.05 -4.12
CA LEU A 85 0.37 2.47 -3.01
C LEU A 85 -1.09 2.75 -3.44
N MET A 86 -1.34 2.96 -4.72
CA MET A 86 -2.70 3.11 -5.24
C MET A 86 -3.35 1.77 -5.61
N LYS A 87 -2.61 0.66 -5.66
CA LYS A 87 -3.18 -0.65 -6.00
C LYS A 87 -4.12 -1.14 -4.90
N GLY A 88 -5.31 -1.57 -5.31
CA GLY A 88 -6.35 -2.07 -4.39
C GLY A 88 -5.91 -3.29 -3.57
N THR A 89 -5.20 -4.23 -4.19
CA THR A 89 -4.66 -5.43 -3.52
C THR A 89 -3.64 -5.09 -2.45
N VAL A 90 -2.76 -4.12 -2.73
CA VAL A 90 -1.74 -3.62 -1.80
C VAL A 90 -2.39 -2.88 -0.63
N ASN A 91 -3.38 -2.03 -0.89
CA ASN A 91 -4.11 -1.32 0.16
C ASN A 91 -4.89 -2.27 1.07
N GLN A 92 -5.52 -3.30 0.51
CA GLN A 92 -6.18 -4.34 1.31
C GLN A 92 -5.17 -5.07 2.20
N CYS A 93 -4.02 -5.45 1.65
CA CYS A 93 -2.96 -6.12 2.39
C CYS A 93 -2.41 -5.26 3.54
N MET A 94 -2.12 -3.98 3.29
CA MET A 94 -1.66 -3.04 4.34
C MET A 94 -2.70 -2.85 5.45
N ASN A 95 -3.99 -2.77 5.10
CA ASN A 95 -5.06 -2.62 6.09
C ASN A 95 -5.22 -3.87 6.97
N VAL A 96 -5.11 -5.06 6.40
CA VAL A 96 -5.15 -6.33 7.16
C VAL A 96 -3.98 -6.40 8.13
N ALA A 97 -2.76 -6.12 7.66
CA ALA A 97 -1.56 -6.10 8.51
C ALA A 97 -1.67 -5.07 9.65
N TYR A 98 -2.30 -3.91 9.40
CA TYR A 98 -2.52 -2.88 10.42
C TYR A 98 -3.51 -3.32 11.50
N GLU A 99 -4.60 -4.00 11.12
CA GLU A 99 -5.56 -4.54 12.08
C GLU A 99 -4.99 -5.72 12.89
N GLU A 100 -4.15 -6.58 12.30
CA GLU A 100 -3.42 -7.64 13.02
C GLU A 100 -2.48 -7.06 14.09
N LEU A 101 -1.71 -6.03 13.76
CA LEU A 101 -0.80 -5.36 14.69
C LEU A 101 -1.56 -4.71 15.88
N LYS A 102 -2.74 -4.18 15.61
CA LYS A 102 -3.63 -3.58 16.62
C LYS A 102 -4.23 -4.62 17.55
N HIS A 103 -4.53 -5.82 17.06
CA HIS A 103 -4.98 -6.94 17.89
C HIS A 103 -3.84 -7.52 18.75
N GLU A 104 -2.62 -7.61 18.23
CA GLU A 104 -1.47 -8.11 18.99
C GLU A 104 -1.09 -7.19 20.17
N THR A 105 -1.15 -5.88 19.96
CA THR A 105 -0.87 -4.88 21.02
C THR A 105 -1.96 -4.81 22.09
N ALA A 106 -3.20 -5.16 21.76
CA ALA A 106 -4.29 -5.28 22.73
C ALA A 106 -4.14 -6.51 23.64
N LEU A 107 -3.68 -7.66 23.12
CA LEU A 107 -3.49 -8.88 23.93
C LEU A 107 -2.29 -8.82 24.87
N LYS A 108 -1.20 -8.13 24.51
CA LYS A 108 -0.03 -7.99 25.39
C LYS A 108 -0.29 -7.13 26.63
N LYS A 109 -1.41 -6.40 26.69
CA LYS A 109 -1.79 -5.56 27.84
C LYS A 109 -2.48 -6.33 28.97
N THR A 110 -2.93 -7.57 28.73
CA THR A 110 -3.65 -8.39 29.73
C THR A 110 -2.76 -9.43 30.41
N THR A 111 -1.55 -9.68 29.95
CA THR A 111 -0.70 -10.79 30.43
C THR A 111 0.36 -10.40 31.48
N ASN A 112 0.40 -9.15 31.95
CA ASN A 112 1.46 -8.64 32.84
C ASN A 112 0.99 -8.24 34.26
N SER A 113 -0.17 -8.72 34.73
CA SER A 113 -0.73 -8.32 36.04
C SER A 113 -0.82 -9.42 37.11
N GLU A 114 -0.26 -10.60 36.88
CA GLU A 114 -0.18 -11.64 37.91
C GLU A 114 1.29 -11.92 38.23
N ASN A 115 1.86 -11.15 39.16
CA ASN A 115 2.89 -11.57 40.14
C ASN A 115 3.60 -10.33 40.73
N GLN A 116 3.08 -9.82 41.84
CA GLN A 116 3.81 -9.17 42.96
C GLN A 116 2.74 -8.79 44.00
N GLU A 117 2.46 -9.66 44.97
CA GLU A 117 3.15 -9.77 46.26
C GLU A 117 2.83 -8.60 47.22
N LYS A 118 2.28 -8.99 48.38
CA LYS A 118 1.76 -8.21 49.50
C LYS A 118 2.55 -6.94 49.85
N ILE A 119 1.86 -5.80 49.96
CA ILE A 119 2.32 -4.61 50.68
C ILE A 119 1.21 -4.12 51.65
N PRO A 120 1.54 -3.62 52.87
CA PRO A 120 0.57 -3.31 53.95
C PRO A 120 -0.28 -2.06 53.66
N PRO A 121 -1.39 -1.84 54.40
CA PRO A 121 -2.33 -0.75 54.09
C PRO A 121 -1.75 0.62 54.46
N LEU A 122 -1.73 1.54 53.50
CA LEU A 122 -1.39 2.96 53.67
C LEU A 122 -2.65 3.85 53.85
N PRO A 123 -2.50 5.03 54.48
CA PRO A 123 -3.58 5.81 55.10
C PRO A 123 -4.50 6.59 54.11
N PRO A 124 -5.70 7.05 54.56
CA PRO A 124 -6.83 7.44 53.71
C PRO A 124 -6.73 8.82 53.00
N SER A 125 -5.56 9.44 52.88
CA SER A 125 -5.45 10.84 52.39
C SER A 125 -5.25 10.99 50.87
N SER A 126 -5.12 9.90 50.09
CA SER A 126 -4.77 9.94 48.66
C SER A 126 -5.91 9.62 47.68
N ARG A 127 -7.17 9.54 48.14
CA ARG A 127 -8.32 9.19 47.27
C ARG A 127 -8.72 10.27 46.25
N LEU A 128 -8.40 11.56 46.47
CA LEU A 128 -8.84 12.64 45.58
C LEU A 128 -8.01 12.77 44.29
N VAL A 129 -6.72 12.39 44.31
CA VAL A 129 -5.80 12.56 43.16
C VAL A 129 -6.02 11.46 42.09
N ILE A 130 -6.55 10.30 42.48
CA ILE A 130 -6.78 9.15 41.59
C ILE A 130 -8.02 9.37 40.71
N ALA A 131 -9.07 10.03 41.25
CA ALA A 131 -10.30 10.32 40.50
C ALA A 131 -10.09 11.35 39.36
N GLN A 132 -9.25 12.37 39.59
CA GLN A 132 -8.93 13.38 38.57
C GLN A 132 -8.12 12.82 37.40
N LYS A 133 -7.21 11.86 37.64
CA LYS A 133 -6.47 11.19 36.56
C LYS A 133 -7.40 10.35 35.67
N SER A 134 -8.39 9.68 36.25
CA SER A 134 -9.38 8.90 35.50
C SER A 134 -10.25 9.78 34.60
N GLN A 135 -10.71 10.94 35.07
CA GLN A 135 -11.50 11.86 34.25
C GLN A 135 -10.70 12.40 33.06
N LYS A 136 -9.45 12.82 33.30
CA LYS A 136 -8.58 13.34 32.24
C LYS A 136 -8.23 12.28 31.20
N GLN A 137 -8.11 11.02 31.62
CA GLN A 137 -7.89 9.89 30.72
C GLN A 137 -9.12 9.58 29.86
N GLN A 138 -10.32 9.67 30.43
CA GLN A 138 -11.58 9.48 29.73
C GLN A 138 -11.85 10.62 28.73
N GLU A 139 -11.45 11.85 29.05
CA GLU A 139 -11.52 12.99 28.14
C GLU A 139 -10.61 12.82 26.93
N VAL A 140 -9.37 12.37 27.14
CA VAL A 140 -8.42 12.05 26.06
C VAL A 140 -8.94 10.93 25.16
N GLU A 141 -9.56 9.90 25.75
CA GLU A 141 -10.14 8.78 25.01
C GLU A 141 -11.32 9.23 24.13
N ASN A 142 -12.17 10.11 24.65
CA ASN A 142 -13.26 10.71 23.88
C ASN A 142 -12.75 11.59 22.73
N GLN A 143 -11.68 12.37 22.95
CA GLN A 143 -11.06 13.18 21.89
C GLN A 143 -10.44 12.30 20.79
N LEU A 144 -9.74 11.22 21.17
CA LEU A 144 -9.19 10.24 20.21
C LEU A 144 -10.28 9.58 19.37
N LYS A 145 -11.42 9.24 19.98
CA LYS A 145 -12.55 8.67 19.26
C LYS A 145 -13.11 9.65 18.22
N TYR A 146 -13.25 10.92 18.60
CA TYR A 146 -13.72 11.98 17.70
C TYR A 146 -12.78 12.22 16.51
N ILE A 147 -11.47 12.25 16.77
CA ILE A 147 -10.45 12.39 15.71
C ILE A 147 -10.55 11.21 14.73
N LYS A 148 -10.65 9.99 15.24
CA LYS A 148 -10.76 8.80 14.39
C LYS A 148 -12.01 8.83 13.51
N GLU A 149 -13.14 9.30 14.05
CA GLU A 149 -14.39 9.42 13.31
C GLU A 149 -14.31 10.51 12.22
N GLN A 150 -13.67 11.64 12.53
CA GLN A 150 -13.37 12.69 11.55
C GLN A 150 -12.48 12.19 10.41
N ASP A 151 -11.39 11.48 10.74
CA ASP A 151 -10.48 10.93 9.74
C ASP A 151 -11.16 9.89 8.84
N GLN A 152 -11.98 9.01 9.42
CA GLN A 152 -12.77 8.05 8.64
C GLN A 152 -13.73 8.76 7.68
N LYS A 153 -14.42 9.80 8.15
CA LYS A 153 -15.33 10.58 7.30
C LYS A 153 -14.58 11.29 6.17
N LEU A 154 -13.39 11.82 6.44
CA LEU A 154 -12.55 12.45 5.43
C LEU A 154 -12.07 11.44 4.38
N GLN A 155 -11.62 10.25 4.80
CA GLN A 155 -11.21 9.18 3.90
C GLN A 155 -12.36 8.72 3.00
N VAL A 156 -13.56 8.54 3.56
CA VAL A 156 -14.76 8.17 2.78
C VAL A 156 -15.11 9.24 1.75
N ASN A 157 -15.06 10.52 2.12
CA ASN A 157 -15.31 11.62 1.19
C ASN A 157 -14.29 11.65 0.04
N GLN A 158 -13.00 11.50 0.34
CA GLN A 158 -11.96 11.45 -0.69
C GLN A 158 -12.17 10.26 -1.64
N LEU A 159 -12.55 9.10 -1.11
CA LEU A 159 -12.85 7.92 -1.92
C LEU A 159 -14.07 8.14 -2.83
N LEU A 160 -15.13 8.77 -2.30
CA LEU A 160 -16.33 9.11 -3.07
C LEU A 160 -16.02 10.10 -4.19
N GLU A 161 -15.24 11.15 -3.92
CA GLU A 161 -14.80 12.10 -4.94
C GLU A 161 -14.00 11.40 -6.04
N TYR A 162 -12.99 10.60 -5.66
CA TYR A 162 -12.17 9.85 -6.61
C TYR A 162 -13.03 8.92 -7.49
N HIS A 163 -13.94 8.15 -6.87
CA HIS A 163 -14.84 7.27 -7.62
C HIS A 163 -15.78 8.07 -8.54
N GLY A 164 -16.24 9.25 -8.12
CA GLY A 164 -17.01 10.17 -8.95
C GLY A 164 -16.24 10.63 -10.19
N TYR A 165 -14.98 11.05 -10.01
CA TYR A 165 -14.11 11.44 -11.13
C TYR A 165 -13.82 10.28 -12.09
N GLU A 166 -13.49 9.09 -11.55
CA GLU A 166 -13.23 7.91 -12.36
C GLU A 166 -14.47 7.44 -13.12
N SER A 167 -15.63 7.41 -12.47
CA SER A 167 -16.90 7.06 -13.12
C SER A 167 -17.22 8.00 -14.28
N GLN A 168 -17.04 9.32 -14.11
CA GLN A 168 -17.19 10.29 -15.19
C GLN A 168 -16.17 10.07 -16.31
N ARG A 169 -14.91 9.80 -15.99
CA ARG A 169 -13.86 9.52 -16.97
C ARG A 169 -14.19 8.30 -17.82
N VAL A 170 -14.59 7.20 -17.17
CA VAL A 170 -15.00 5.95 -17.84
C VAL A 170 -16.20 6.20 -18.74
N THR A 171 -17.20 6.95 -18.26
CA THR A 171 -18.38 7.31 -19.06
C THR A 171 -18.00 8.09 -20.33
N ARG A 172 -17.08 9.06 -20.22
CA ARG A 172 -16.57 9.81 -21.38
C ARG A 172 -15.84 8.91 -22.37
N LEU A 173 -15.00 8.00 -21.90
CA LEU A 173 -14.29 7.03 -22.75
C LEU A 173 -15.26 6.10 -23.47
N HIS A 174 -16.28 5.59 -22.76
CA HIS A 174 -17.29 4.72 -23.33
C HIS A 174 -18.10 5.44 -24.42
N ASN A 175 -18.57 6.66 -24.14
CA ASN A 175 -19.31 7.47 -25.11
C ASN A 175 -18.46 7.80 -26.34
N LYS A 176 -17.16 8.10 -26.14
CA LYS A 176 -16.24 8.32 -27.25
C LYS A 176 -16.08 7.07 -28.12
N ALA A 177 -15.91 5.89 -27.52
CA ALA A 177 -15.81 4.64 -28.25
C ALA A 177 -17.11 4.31 -29.03
N LEU A 178 -18.28 4.58 -28.45
CA LEU A 178 -19.56 4.43 -29.16
C LEU A 178 -19.65 5.37 -30.36
N GLN A 179 -19.27 6.63 -30.19
CA GLN A 179 -19.25 7.60 -31.29
C GLN A 179 -18.31 7.16 -32.42
N GLU A 180 -17.10 6.71 -32.09
CA GLU A 180 -16.13 6.22 -33.07
C GLU A 180 -16.67 4.99 -33.83
N GLN A 181 -17.40 4.11 -33.16
CA GLN A 181 -18.06 2.97 -33.82
C GLN A 181 -19.17 3.43 -34.76
N GLU A 182 -20.00 4.38 -34.34
CA GLU A 182 -21.05 4.96 -35.18
C GLU A 182 -20.46 5.59 -36.44
N ASP A 183 -19.41 6.41 -36.29
CA ASP A 183 -18.72 7.05 -37.41
C ASP A 183 -18.15 6.02 -38.39
N GLN A 184 -17.55 4.93 -37.89
CA GLN A 184 -17.05 3.86 -38.74
C GLN A 184 -18.16 3.17 -39.54
N VAL A 185 -19.32 2.92 -38.91
CA VAL A 185 -20.48 2.33 -39.60
C VAL A 185 -21.00 3.28 -40.67
N GLN A 186 -21.15 4.57 -40.36
CA GLN A 186 -21.57 5.60 -41.31
C GLN A 186 -20.62 5.69 -42.52
N GLN A 187 -19.31 5.70 -42.29
CA GLN A 187 -18.32 5.70 -43.35
C GLN A 187 -18.43 4.45 -44.24
N ARG A 188 -18.62 3.27 -43.65
CA ARG A 188 -18.82 2.03 -44.42
C ARG A 188 -20.08 2.10 -45.29
N LEU A 189 -21.17 2.61 -44.74
CA LEU A 189 -22.43 2.80 -45.47
C LEU A 189 -22.27 3.80 -46.62
N GLN A 190 -21.60 4.93 -46.40
CA GLN A 190 -21.31 5.91 -47.44
C GLN A 190 -20.43 5.32 -48.56
N ARG A 191 -19.38 4.57 -48.21
CA ARG A 191 -18.53 3.88 -49.19
C ARG A 191 -19.36 2.91 -50.05
N ARG A 192 -20.25 2.12 -49.43
CA ARG A 192 -21.17 1.23 -50.15
C ARG A 192 -22.10 2.00 -51.08
N ARG A 193 -22.72 3.09 -50.62
CA ARG A 193 -23.59 3.95 -51.45
C ARG A 193 -22.84 4.46 -52.69
N MET A 194 -21.63 4.99 -52.50
CA MET A 194 -20.79 5.48 -53.59
C MET A 194 -20.43 4.38 -54.61
N GLN A 195 -20.11 3.18 -54.14
CA GLN A 195 -19.83 2.03 -55.00
C GLN A 195 -21.07 1.60 -55.79
N SER A 196 -22.24 1.53 -55.15
CA SER A 196 -23.49 1.17 -55.83
C SER A 196 -23.92 2.20 -56.88
N VAL A 197 -23.69 3.50 -56.64
CA VAL A 197 -23.97 4.56 -57.62
C VAL A 197 -23.02 4.46 -58.81
N LYS A 198 -21.72 4.20 -58.60
CA LYS A 198 -20.75 4.01 -59.69
C LYS A 198 -21.12 2.83 -60.60
N LEU A 199 -21.58 1.73 -60.02
CA LEU A 199 -22.05 0.55 -60.77
C LEU A 199 -23.33 0.82 -61.57
N LYS A 200 -24.25 1.65 -61.05
CA LYS A 200 -25.49 2.02 -61.76
C LYS A 200 -25.30 3.08 -62.85
N GLY A 201 -24.22 3.87 -62.81
CA GLY A 201 -23.90 4.89 -63.80
C GLY A 201 -22.99 4.43 -64.96
N GLN A 202 -22.64 3.13 -65.01
CA GLN A 202 -21.85 2.52 -66.08
C GLN A 202 -22.68 1.65 -67.06
N ILE A 203 -24.01 1.78 -67.00
CA ILE A 203 -24.96 1.22 -67.99
C ILE A 203 -25.56 2.40 -68.74
#